data_AF-A0A535PYZ3-F1
#
_entry.id   AF-A0A535PYZ3-F1
#
_cell.length_a   1.000
_cell.length_b   1.000
_cell.length_c   1.000
_cell.angle_alpha   90.00
_cell.angle_beta   90.00
_cell.angle_gamma   90.00
#
_symmetry.space_group_name_H-M   'P 1'
#
loop_
_entity.id
_entity.type
_entity.pdbx_description
1 polymer ?
#
loop_
_entity_poly.entity_id
_entity_poly.type
_entity_poly.pdbx_seq_one_letter_code
_entity_poly.pdbx_strand_id
1 'polypeptide(L)'
;MGKFVLVAAIALLAVACGSAGTGGGANPTPSPGGLGFDVTATEKDHAVTMHAGQKLEVVLHAGNAMVNWSHPMSSDTSVLSAIVDPAATAARGVTLAAFEAKKSGQVQVTSTSGPLCP
;
A
#
# COMPACT_ATOMS: atom_id res chain seq x y z
N MET A 1 -43.53 47.26 4.37
CA MET A 1 -43.45 47.29 5.85
C MET A 1 -43.64 45.86 6.32
N GLY A 2 -42.76 45.15 7.01
CA GLY A 2 -41.41 45.36 7.49
C GLY A 2 -40.71 43.99 7.58
N LYS A 3 -39.38 44.04 7.57
CA LYS A 3 -38.45 42.90 7.66
C LYS A 3 -38.60 42.16 8.99
N PHE A 4 -38.62 40.83 8.98
CA PHE A 4 -38.25 40.02 10.15
C PHE A 4 -37.02 39.20 9.82
N VAL A 5 -35.99 39.45 10.62
CA VAL A 5 -34.59 39.07 10.47
C VAL A 5 -34.21 38.38 11.78
N LEU A 6 -33.54 37.22 11.69
CA LEU A 6 -32.69 36.56 12.72
C LEU A 6 -33.41 35.98 13.98
N VAL A 7 -32.97 34.92 14.70
CA VAL A 7 -31.86 33.93 14.59
C VAL A 7 -31.97 32.85 15.69
N ALA A 8 -31.27 31.72 15.50
CA ALA A 8 -30.75 30.75 16.50
C ALA A 8 -31.74 29.92 17.34
N ALA A 9 -31.46 28.69 17.80
CA ALA A 9 -30.43 27.66 17.61
C ALA A 9 -30.82 26.47 18.52
N ILE A 10 -30.08 25.34 18.44
CA ILE A 10 -29.98 24.22 19.43
C ILE A 10 -31.07 23.14 19.25
N ALA A 11 -30.81 21.83 19.11
CA ALA A 11 -29.59 21.04 19.00
C ALA A 11 -29.91 19.73 18.27
N LEU A 12 -28.98 19.30 17.44
CA LEU A 12 -28.94 18.01 16.76
C LEU A 12 -28.67 16.89 17.77
N LEU A 13 -29.61 15.95 17.91
CA LEU A 13 -29.38 14.65 18.53
C LEU A 13 -28.90 13.68 17.44
N ALA A 14 -27.59 13.68 17.21
CA ALA A 14 -26.91 12.72 16.34
C ALA A 14 -26.77 11.37 17.04
N VAL A 15 -27.62 10.41 16.68
CA VAL A 15 -27.38 8.98 16.94
C VAL A 15 -26.62 8.43 15.74
N ALA A 16 -25.29 8.52 15.78
CA ALA A 16 -24.41 7.79 14.88
C ALA A 16 -23.68 6.73 15.70
N CYS A 17 -24.20 5.50 15.65
CA CYS A 17 -23.56 4.33 16.21
C CYS A 17 -23.02 3.48 15.05
N GLY A 18 -21.72 3.18 15.07
CA GLY A 18 -21.13 2.13 14.24
C GLY A 18 -20.12 2.57 13.18
N SER A 19 -19.11 3.38 13.51
CA SER A 19 -17.85 3.31 12.75
C SER A 19 -17.11 2.07 13.21
N ALA A 20 -17.23 0.97 12.45
CA ALA A 20 -16.25 -0.10 12.51
C ALA A 20 -14.88 0.53 12.21
N GLY A 21 -14.00 0.53 13.21
CA GLY A 21 -12.67 1.10 13.10
C GLY A 21 -11.89 0.38 12.01
N THR A 22 -11.75 1.03 10.86
CA THR A 22 -10.69 0.70 9.90
C THR A 22 -9.41 1.23 10.52
N GLY A 23 -8.60 0.30 11.04
CA GLY A 23 -7.26 0.61 11.54
C GLY A 23 -6.50 1.47 10.53
N GLY A 24 -5.79 2.47 11.04
CA GLY A 24 -4.96 3.36 10.25
C GLY A 24 -3.83 2.58 9.57
N GLY A 25 -4.13 2.04 8.39
CA GLY A 25 -3.13 1.78 7.37
C GLY A 25 -2.80 3.13 6.75
N ALA A 26 -1.56 3.59 6.93
CA ALA A 26 -1.09 4.76 6.22
C ALA A 26 -1.31 4.51 4.71
N ASN A 27 -2.08 5.39 4.06
CA ASN A 27 -2.19 5.35 2.61
C ASN A 27 -0.77 5.59 2.06
N PRO A 28 -0.20 4.70 1.24
CA PRO A 28 1.17 4.90 0.75
C PRO A 28 1.23 6.24 0.01
N THR A 29 2.17 7.08 0.43
CA THR A 29 2.35 8.41 -0.14
C THR A 29 3.06 8.26 -1.49
N PRO A 30 2.52 8.78 -2.61
CA PRO A 30 3.23 8.80 -3.87
C PRO A 30 4.50 9.64 -3.69
N SER A 31 5.66 9.01 -3.78
CA SER A 31 6.96 9.68 -3.64
C SER A 31 7.50 10.03 -5.03
N PRO A 32 7.63 11.32 -5.39
CA PRO A 32 8.24 11.71 -6.66
C PRO A 32 9.76 11.67 -6.49
N GLY A 33 10.40 10.53 -6.70
CA GLY A 33 11.86 10.48 -6.69
C GLY A 33 12.44 9.07 -6.68
N GLY A 34 12.77 8.56 -7.87
CA GLY A 34 13.56 7.34 -8.05
C GLY A 34 12.86 6.34 -8.97
N LEU A 35 13.48 6.03 -10.11
CA LEU A 35 13.15 4.93 -11.03
C LEU A 35 11.75 4.92 -11.69
N GLY A 36 10.87 5.87 -11.37
CA GLY A 36 9.57 6.02 -12.03
C GLY A 36 8.48 5.10 -11.47
N PHE A 37 8.57 4.75 -10.18
CA PHE A 37 7.49 4.09 -9.44
C PHE A 37 6.50 5.13 -8.90
N ASP A 38 5.21 4.82 -8.99
CA ASP A 38 4.14 5.70 -8.50
C ASP A 38 3.80 5.41 -7.03
N VAL A 39 3.99 4.14 -6.63
CA VAL A 39 3.58 3.62 -5.32
C VAL A 39 4.68 2.71 -4.80
N THR A 40 4.97 2.80 -3.51
CA THR A 40 5.93 1.94 -2.81
C THR A 40 5.21 1.20 -1.68
N ALA A 41 5.45 -0.10 -1.57
CA ALA A 41 5.00 -0.96 -0.48
C ALA A 41 6.20 -1.55 0.26
N THR A 42 6.08 -1.64 1.58
CA THR A 42 7.10 -2.19 2.48
C THR A 42 6.56 -3.36 3.27
N GLU A 43 7.41 -4.02 4.06
CA GLU A 43 6.98 -5.09 4.97
C GLU A 43 5.94 -4.65 6.04
N LYS A 44 5.70 -3.35 6.18
CA LYS A 44 4.69 -2.77 7.09
C LYS A 44 3.34 -2.53 6.42
N ASP A 45 3.28 -2.59 5.10
CA ASP A 45 2.08 -2.30 4.33
C ASP A 45 1.30 -3.60 4.06
N HIS A 46 0.03 -3.65 4.48
CA HIS A 46 -0.83 -4.82 4.30
C HIS A 46 -1.84 -4.69 3.16
N ALA A 47 -2.06 -3.45 2.69
CA ALA A 47 -2.92 -3.17 1.55
C ALA A 47 -2.49 -1.86 0.89
N VAL A 48 -2.52 -1.83 -0.42
CA VAL A 48 -2.16 -0.68 -1.25
C VAL A 48 -3.21 -0.51 -2.34
N THR A 49 -3.61 0.73 -2.59
CA THR A 49 -4.54 1.06 -3.68
C THR A 49 -3.79 1.74 -4.80
N MET A 50 -4.08 1.34 -6.04
CA MET A 50 -3.42 1.83 -7.25
C MET A 50 -4.43 1.98 -8.38
N HIS A 51 -4.10 2.85 -9.32
CA HIS A 51 -4.78 2.99 -10.60
C HIS A 51 -4.09 2.12 -11.67
N ALA A 52 -4.86 1.66 -12.65
CA ALA A 52 -4.29 0.96 -13.81
C ALA A 52 -3.28 1.87 -14.53
N GLY A 53 -2.14 1.29 -14.93
CA GLY A 53 -0.99 1.98 -15.49
C GLY A 53 0.06 2.40 -14.47
N GLN A 54 -0.26 2.41 -13.17
CA GLN A 54 0.72 2.74 -12.13
C GLN A 54 1.69 1.60 -11.86
N LYS A 55 2.91 1.98 -11.48
CA LYS A 55 3.99 1.06 -11.10
C LYS A 55 4.15 1.00 -9.60
N LEU A 56 4.20 -0.22 -9.07
CA LEU A 56 4.45 -0.55 -7.68
C LEU A 56 5.90 -0.98 -7.51
N GLU A 57 6.58 -0.37 -6.55
CA GLU A 57 7.82 -0.88 -5.97
C GLU A 57 7.49 -1.60 -4.66
N VAL A 58 8.02 -2.80 -4.47
CA VAL A 58 7.95 -3.54 -3.21
C VAL A 58 9.36 -3.60 -2.63
N VAL A 59 9.54 -3.04 -1.44
CA VAL A 59 10.83 -2.94 -0.74
C VAL A 59 10.72 -3.66 0.59
N LEU A 60 11.31 -4.84 0.70
CA LEU A 60 11.22 -5.67 1.91
C LEU A 60 12.57 -5.72 2.62
N HIS A 61 12.60 -5.27 3.87
CA HIS A 61 13.78 -5.32 4.72
C HIS A 61 13.76 -6.57 5.60
N ALA A 62 14.80 -7.39 5.52
CA ALA A 62 15.03 -8.48 6.44
C ALA A 62 15.42 -7.90 7.80
N GLY A 63 14.65 -8.26 8.83
CA GLY A 63 14.98 -7.89 10.21
C GLY A 63 16.23 -8.62 10.72
N ASN A 64 16.76 -8.13 11.85
CA ASN A 64 17.88 -8.80 12.51
C ASN A 64 17.52 -10.26 12.81
N ALA A 65 18.47 -11.17 12.54
CA ALA A 65 18.31 -12.61 12.71
C ALA A 65 17.20 -13.25 11.83
N MET A 66 16.76 -12.60 10.75
CA MET A 66 15.85 -13.19 9.75
C MET A 66 16.58 -13.50 8.43
N VAL A 67 16.09 -14.50 7.71
CA VAL A 67 16.51 -14.73 6.32
C VAL A 67 15.99 -13.59 5.43
N ASN A 68 16.64 -13.39 4.28
CA ASN A 68 16.11 -12.51 3.25
C ASN A 68 14.70 -12.95 2.85
N TRP A 69 13.86 -11.97 2.51
CA TRP A 69 12.55 -12.22 1.96
C TRP A 69 12.65 -12.96 0.62
N SER A 70 11.75 -13.93 0.41
CA SER A 70 11.58 -14.57 -0.89
C SER A 70 11.08 -13.56 -1.93
N HIS A 71 11.27 -13.87 -3.21
CA HIS A 71 10.83 -12.98 -4.28
C HIS A 71 9.31 -12.76 -4.21
N PRO A 72 8.83 -11.51 -4.11
CA PRO A 72 7.40 -11.21 -4.11
C PRO A 72 6.71 -11.74 -5.37
N MET A 73 5.58 -12.42 -5.20
CA MET A 73 4.80 -12.99 -6.30
C MET A 73 3.37 -12.45 -6.28
N SER A 74 2.88 -12.04 -7.45
CA SER A 74 1.49 -11.66 -7.67
C SER A 74 0.61 -12.89 -7.90
N SER A 75 -0.55 -12.96 -7.25
CA SER A 75 -1.52 -14.05 -7.44
C SER A 75 -2.23 -14.01 -8.79
N ASP A 76 -2.27 -12.86 -9.47
CA ASP A 76 -2.89 -12.68 -10.80
C ASP A 76 -2.07 -11.69 -11.63
N THR A 77 -1.29 -12.23 -12.57
CA THR A 77 -0.43 -11.45 -13.47
C THR A 77 -1.20 -10.67 -14.53
N SER A 78 -2.49 -10.97 -14.74
CA SER A 78 -3.36 -10.22 -15.65
C SER A 78 -3.87 -8.92 -15.04
N VAL A 79 -3.88 -8.81 -13.70
CA VAL A 79 -4.23 -7.60 -12.94
C VAL A 79 -2.99 -6.82 -12.54
N LEU A 80 -1.97 -7.52 -12.02
CA LEU A 80 -0.73 -6.94 -11.55
C LEU A 80 0.45 -7.79 -12.06
N SER A 81 1.12 -7.30 -13.10
CA SER A 81 2.22 -8.02 -13.76
C SER A 81 3.56 -7.59 -13.19
N ALA A 82 4.49 -8.52 -13.01
CA ALA A 82 5.87 -8.17 -12.73
C ALA A 82 6.45 -7.32 -13.88
N ILE A 83 7.18 -6.27 -13.53
CA ILE A 83 7.99 -5.51 -14.48
C ILE A 83 9.31 -6.26 -14.59
N VAL A 84 9.63 -6.76 -15.78
CA VAL A 84 10.89 -7.46 -16.03
C VAL A 84 12.01 -6.42 -16.14
N ASP A 85 12.44 -5.94 -14.98
CA ASP A 85 13.78 -5.46 -14.59
C ASP A 85 13.65 -4.52 -13.37
N PRO A 86 13.86 -5.03 -12.15
CA PRO A 86 14.51 -4.28 -11.10
C PRO A 86 15.73 -5.08 -10.62
N ALA A 87 16.70 -5.31 -11.50
CA ALA A 87 18.00 -5.88 -11.15
C ALA A 87 18.84 -4.88 -10.32
N ALA A 88 18.28 -4.40 -9.23
CA ALA A 88 19.05 -4.05 -8.06
C ALA A 88 18.61 -5.07 -7.01
N THR A 89 19.33 -6.18 -6.92
CA THR A 89 19.49 -6.81 -5.61
C THR A 89 19.91 -5.67 -4.69
N ALA A 90 18.97 -5.17 -3.89
CA ALA A 90 19.27 -4.10 -2.96
C ALA A 90 20.34 -4.58 -1.99
N ALA A 91 20.92 -3.63 -1.24
CA ALA A 91 21.93 -3.94 -0.23
C ALA A 91 21.57 -5.21 0.57
N ARG A 92 22.58 -5.97 1.02
CA ARG A 92 22.37 -7.21 1.80
C ARG A 92 21.25 -7.02 2.83
N GLY A 93 20.24 -7.88 2.79
CA GLY A 93 19.08 -7.78 3.68
C GLY A 93 17.87 -7.07 3.07
N VAL A 94 17.92 -6.60 1.82
CA VAL A 94 16.78 -5.95 1.16
C VAL A 94 16.37 -6.71 -0.10
N THR A 95 15.07 -7.00 -0.23
CA THR A 95 14.47 -7.61 -1.42
C THR A 95 13.62 -6.56 -2.13
N LEU A 96 13.87 -6.37 -3.43
CA LEU A 96 13.10 -5.47 -4.30
C LEU A 96 12.27 -6.27 -5.30
N ALA A 97 11.04 -5.81 -5.56
CA ALA A 97 10.24 -6.25 -6.69
C ALA A 97 9.47 -5.07 -7.30
N ALA A 98 9.17 -5.18 -8.58
CA ALA A 98 8.49 -4.15 -9.34
C ALA A 98 7.28 -4.75 -10.05
N PHE A 99 6.13 -4.09 -9.97
CA PHE A 99 4.90 -4.51 -10.63
C PHE A 99 4.22 -3.36 -11.36
N GLU A 100 3.46 -3.66 -12.41
CA GLU A 100 2.61 -2.72 -13.13
C GLU A 100 1.15 -3.17 -12.99
N ALA A 101 0.28 -2.26 -12.56
CA ALA A 101 -1.16 -2.50 -12.53
C ALA A 101 -1.72 -2.48 -13.96
N LYS A 102 -2.09 -3.64 -14.51
CA LYS A 102 -2.56 -3.76 -15.90
C LYS A 102 -4.04 -3.37 -16.07
N LYS A 103 -4.86 -3.67 -15.06
CA LYS A 103 -6.31 -3.39 -15.03
C LYS A 103 -6.80 -3.33 -13.60
N SER A 104 -8.04 -2.86 -13.41
CA SER A 104 -8.70 -2.91 -12.10
C SER A 104 -8.92 -4.35 -11.63
N GLY A 105 -8.65 -4.60 -10.36
CA GLY A 105 -8.89 -5.89 -9.72
C GLY A 105 -8.29 -5.93 -8.31
N GLN A 106 -8.56 -7.02 -7.58
CA GLN A 106 -7.89 -7.31 -6.32
C GLN A 106 -6.89 -8.44 -6.55
N VAL A 107 -5.68 -8.26 -6.02
CA VAL A 107 -4.58 -9.20 -6.17
C VAL A 107 -3.83 -9.29 -4.86
N GLN A 108 -3.29 -10.47 -4.56
CA GLN A 108 -2.43 -10.67 -3.41
C GLN A 108 -0.98 -10.72 -3.89
N VAL A 109 -0.11 -9.96 -3.21
CA VAL A 109 1.34 -10.05 -3.39
C VAL A 109 1.89 -10.78 -2.18
N THR A 110 2.53 -11.92 -2.41
CA THR A 110 3.03 -12.79 -1.34
C THR A 110 4.55 -12.83 -1.37
N SER A 111 5.16 -12.65 -0.20
CA SER A 111 6.58 -12.90 0.07
C SER A 111 6.71 -13.50 1.46
N THR A 112 7.73 -14.33 1.66
CA THR A 112 7.96 -15.09 2.89
C THR A 112 9.36 -14.83 3.41
N SER A 113 9.49 -14.58 4.71
CA SER A 113 10.75 -14.58 5.45
C SER A 113 10.56 -15.41 6.73
N GLY A 114 11.66 -15.78 7.39
CA GLY A 114 11.67 -16.60 8.60
C GLY A 114 12.91 -16.38 9.45
N PRO A 115 12.94 -16.92 10.67
CA PRO A 115 14.10 -16.83 11.55
C PRO A 115 15.31 -17.57 10.96
N LEU A 116 16.51 -17.03 11.17
CA LEU A 116 17.77 -17.73 10.93
C LEU A 116 17.95 -18.80 12.02
N CYS A 117 17.58 -20.05 11.72
CA CYS A 117 17.90 -21.19 12.57
C CYS A 117 19.35 -21.62 12.31
N PRO A 118 20.24 -21.65 13.32
CA PRO A 118 21.60 -22.16 13.20
C PRO A 118 21.67 -23.67 13.01
#